data_AF-A0A3D1ZT43-F1
#
_entry.id   AF-A0A3D1ZT43-F1
#
_cell.length_a   1.000
_cell.length_b   1.000
_cell.length_c   1.000
_cell.angle_alpha   90.00
_cell.angle_beta   90.00
_cell.angle_gamma   90.00
#
_symmetry.space_group_name_H-M   'P 1'
#
loop_
_entity.id
_entity.type
_entity.pdbx_description
1 polymer ?
#
loop_
_entity_poly.entity_id
_entity_poly.type
_entity_poly.pdbx_seq_one_letter_code
_entity_poly.pdbx_strand_id
1 'polypeptide(L)'
;MSEQQTWRQPTFAEALDVSSKFARRQRLRRQLHMLYAFVAVLVLAALAVAGFPYVLQWHSSQVTARTSDLAERRVAGWPRSRTERALAEARAYNRRLAASKQSMLGEAEDPFSDASGGSHASGKDSLSQKDGEYQSLLDTGDGVMGTVRIPKISVKLPIYHGTSESVLASGAGHLYGTSLPVGGASTHAVLTGHRGLVEAAMFTRLDEMRTGDFFYIEVMGKTLGYEVDRIEVILPSNTSRLRVVKGEDRVTLMTCTPYGVNT
;
A
#
# COMPACT_ATOMS: atom_id res chain seq x y z
N MET A 1 0.57 69.13 -37.03
CA MET A 1 0.85 70.26 -36.11
C MET A 1 1.58 69.67 -34.90
N SER A 2 2.91 69.79 -34.88
CA SER A 2 3.75 69.27 -33.79
C SER A 2 3.89 70.31 -32.70
N GLU A 3 3.47 70.00 -31.47
CA GLU A 3 3.72 70.82 -30.29
C GLU A 3 5.24 70.92 -30.05
N GLN A 4 5.77 72.14 -30.13
CA GLN A 4 7.12 72.47 -29.71
C GLN A 4 7.15 72.52 -28.17
N GLN A 5 7.71 71.49 -27.53
CA GLN A 5 8.03 71.55 -26.10
C GLN A 5 9.15 72.56 -25.88
N THR A 6 8.82 73.68 -25.23
CA THR A 6 9.79 74.70 -24.81
C THR A 6 10.56 74.23 -23.58
N TRP A 7 11.88 74.09 -23.73
CA TRP A 7 12.76 73.73 -22.63
C TRP A 7 12.95 74.93 -21.68
N ARG A 8 12.68 74.75 -20.38
CA ARG A 8 12.89 75.75 -19.33
C ARG A 8 13.87 75.20 -18.29
N GLN A 9 14.78 76.04 -17.80
CA GLN A 9 15.67 75.64 -16.71
C GLN A 9 14.90 75.46 -15.40
N PRO A 10 15.08 74.32 -14.71
CA PRO A 10 14.39 74.03 -13.46
C PRO A 10 14.86 74.95 -12.33
N THR A 11 13.98 75.20 -11.37
CA THR A 11 14.33 75.96 -10.16
C THR A 11 15.24 75.13 -9.24
N PHE A 12 16.04 75.79 -8.40
CA PHE A 12 16.93 75.11 -7.44
C PHE A 12 16.17 74.13 -6.52
N ALA A 13 14.93 74.45 -6.14
CA ALA A 13 14.07 73.59 -5.33
C ALA A 13 13.61 72.33 -6.10
N GLU A 14 13.26 72.46 -7.38
CA GLU A 14 12.91 71.31 -8.24
C GLU A 14 14.14 70.43 -8.54
N ALA A 15 15.32 71.04 -8.72
CA ALA A 15 16.57 70.31 -8.92
C ALA A 15 16.97 69.47 -7.69
N LEU A 16 16.52 69.86 -6.50
CA LEU A 16 16.74 69.16 -5.23
C LEU A 16 15.54 68.31 -4.78
N ASP A 17 14.43 68.26 -5.52
CA ASP A 17 13.26 67.47 -5.14
C ASP A 17 13.49 65.97 -5.35
N VAL A 18 13.96 65.33 -4.27
CA VAL A 18 14.21 63.89 -4.21
C VAL A 18 12.98 63.09 -3.75
N SER A 19 11.85 63.75 -3.44
CA SER A 19 10.66 63.13 -2.88
C SER A 19 10.12 61.99 -3.76
N SER A 20 10.15 62.19 -5.08
CA SER A 20 9.79 61.19 -6.10
C SER A 20 10.67 59.93 -6.04
N LYS A 21 11.98 60.07 -5.78
CA LYS A 21 12.91 58.94 -5.62
C LYS A 21 12.67 58.18 -4.31
N PHE A 22 12.34 58.88 -3.22
CA PHE A 22 11.98 58.24 -1.94
C PHE A 22 10.63 57.52 -2.01
N ALA A 23 9.61 58.13 -2.62
CA ALA A 23 8.31 57.52 -2.86
C ALA A 23 8.45 56.26 -3.75
N ARG A 24 9.28 56.30 -4.80
CA ARG A 24 9.60 55.13 -5.64
C ARG A 24 10.30 54.02 -4.85
N ARG A 25 11.29 54.34 -4.01
CA ARG A 25 11.95 53.35 -3.13
C ARG A 25 10.98 52.70 -2.15
N GLN A 26 10.08 53.47 -1.54
CA GLN A 26 9.07 52.96 -0.61
C GLN A 26 8.05 52.05 -1.32
N ARG A 27 7.63 52.43 -2.54
CA ARG A 27 6.74 51.61 -3.39
C ARG A 27 7.40 50.30 -3.81
N LEU A 28 8.67 50.34 -4.21
CA LEU A 28 9.46 49.14 -4.55
C LEU A 28 9.66 48.22 -3.34
N ARG A 29 9.94 48.76 -2.14
CA ARG A 29 10.03 47.95 -0.91
C ARG A 29 8.70 47.27 -0.58
N ARG A 30 7.58 47.99 -0.67
CA ARG A 30 6.24 47.41 -0.50
C ARG A 30 5.94 46.34 -1.54
N GLN A 31 6.27 46.58 -2.81
CA GLN A 31 6.11 45.60 -3.89
C GLN A 31 6.98 44.36 -3.67
N LEU A 32 8.22 44.51 -3.21
CA LEU A 32 9.09 43.39 -2.83
C LEU A 32 8.52 42.59 -1.66
N HIS A 33 8.02 43.25 -0.61
CA HIS A 33 7.37 42.55 0.51
C HIS A 33 6.10 41.80 0.05
N MET A 34 5.28 42.41 -0.82
CA MET A 34 4.12 41.75 -1.41
C MET A 34 4.52 40.55 -2.28
N LEU A 35 5.59 40.67 -3.07
CA LEU A 35 6.14 39.57 -3.86
C LEU A 35 6.64 38.43 -2.96
N TYR A 36 7.38 38.73 -1.89
CA TYR A 36 7.83 37.70 -0.94
C TYR A 36 6.66 37.03 -0.23
N ALA A 37 5.63 37.78 0.18
CA ALA A 37 4.42 37.20 0.76
C ALA A 37 3.72 36.27 -0.24
N PHE A 38 3.61 36.68 -1.50
CA PHE A 38 3.04 35.86 -2.57
C PHE A 38 3.85 34.57 -2.81
N VAL A 39 5.17 34.67 -2.93
CA VAL A 39 6.06 33.50 -3.08
C VAL A 39 5.95 32.57 -1.87
N ALA A 40 5.91 33.11 -0.65
CA ALA A 40 5.73 32.30 0.55
C ALA A 40 4.41 31.52 0.54
N VAL A 41 3.31 32.14 0.11
CA VAL A 41 2.02 31.44 -0.06
C VAL A 41 2.11 30.33 -1.10
N LEU A 42 2.77 30.56 -2.23
CA LEU A 42 2.96 29.52 -3.26
C LEU A 42 3.80 28.34 -2.74
N VAL A 43 4.86 28.61 -1.98
CA VAL A 43 5.68 27.56 -1.36
C VAL A 43 4.86 26.75 -0.36
N LEU A 44 4.07 27.41 0.49
CA LEU A 44 3.19 26.73 1.44
C LEU A 44 2.13 25.87 0.73
N ALA A 45 1.53 26.38 -0.36
CA ALA A 45 0.58 25.62 -1.17
C ALA A 45 1.25 24.40 -1.81
N ALA A 46 2.45 24.55 -2.37
CA ALA A 46 3.21 23.44 -2.95
C ALA A 46 3.55 22.36 -1.90
N LEU A 47 3.97 22.77 -0.70
CA LEU A 47 4.24 21.85 0.41
C LEU A 47 2.97 21.13 0.87
N ALA A 48 1.82 21.81 0.92
CA ALA A 48 0.55 21.20 1.26
C ALA A 48 0.14 20.14 0.22
N VAL A 49 0.25 20.45 -1.07
CA VAL A 49 -0.03 19.50 -2.15
C VAL A 49 0.91 18.30 -2.11
N ALA A 50 2.21 18.52 -1.89
CA ALA A 50 3.19 17.45 -1.78
C ALA A 50 3.00 16.58 -0.53
N GLY A 51 2.59 17.18 0.60
CA GLY A 51 2.33 16.50 1.86
C GLY A 51 1.00 15.75 1.92
N PHE A 52 0.02 16.15 1.10
CA PHE A 52 -1.34 15.62 1.15
C PHE A 52 -1.42 14.09 0.97
N PRO A 53 -0.75 13.46 -0.01
CA PRO A 53 -0.75 12.00 -0.13
C PRO A 53 -0.21 11.29 1.12
N TYR A 54 0.84 11.82 1.75
CA TYR A 54 1.39 11.22 2.98
C TYR A 54 0.39 11.25 4.14
N VAL A 55 -0.41 12.33 4.24
CA VAL A 55 -1.46 12.43 5.25
C VAL A 55 -2.57 11.41 4.98
N LEU A 56 -3.00 11.25 3.73
CA LEU A 56 -3.98 10.24 3.34
C LEU A 56 -3.49 8.83 3.66
N GLN A 57 -2.27 8.50 3.24
CA GLN A 57 -1.65 7.21 3.47
C GLN A 57 -1.50 6.92 4.96
N TRP A 58 -1.08 7.90 5.77
CA TRP A 58 -1.00 7.76 7.22
C TRP A 58 -2.38 7.47 7.83
N HIS A 59 -3.42 8.21 7.43
CA HIS A 59 -4.78 7.96 7.91
C HIS A 59 -5.26 6.55 7.52
N SER A 60 -5.02 6.12 6.28
CA SER A 60 -5.34 4.77 5.80
C SER A 60 -4.59 3.68 6.57
N SER A 61 -3.30 3.88 6.87
CA SER A 61 -2.52 2.96 7.71
C SER A 61 -3.09 2.83 9.13
N GLN A 62 -3.65 3.91 9.70
CA GLN A 62 -4.32 3.83 10.99
C GLN A 62 -5.64 3.04 10.91
N VAL A 63 -6.41 3.23 9.84
CA VAL A 63 -7.67 2.49 9.64
C VAL A 63 -7.40 0.99 9.50
N THR A 64 -6.47 0.62 8.63
CA THR A 64 -6.09 -0.80 8.41
C THR A 64 -5.52 -1.43 9.68
N ALA A 65 -4.65 -0.73 10.42
CA ALA A 65 -4.13 -1.21 11.70
C ALA A 65 -5.24 -1.42 12.75
N ARG A 66 -6.24 -0.53 12.82
CA ARG A 66 -7.42 -0.70 13.69
C ARG A 66 -8.24 -1.92 13.31
N THR A 67 -8.44 -2.18 12.02
CA THR A 67 -9.13 -3.39 11.54
C THR A 67 -8.40 -4.65 12.00
N SER A 68 -7.08 -4.69 11.86
CA SER A 68 -6.24 -5.77 12.39
C SER A 68 -6.38 -5.93 13.91
N ASP A 69 -6.30 -4.83 14.68
CA ASP A 69 -6.45 -4.87 16.14
C ASP A 69 -7.84 -5.39 16.56
N LEU A 70 -8.91 -5.02 15.85
CA LEU A 70 -10.26 -5.49 16.12
C LEU A 70 -10.39 -7.00 15.85
N ALA A 71 -9.84 -7.48 14.74
CA ALA A 71 -9.81 -8.91 14.40
C ALA A 71 -9.04 -9.71 15.46
N GLU A 72 -7.85 -9.23 15.86
CA GLU A 72 -7.03 -9.83 16.91
C GLU A 72 -7.77 -9.88 18.26
N ARG A 73 -8.41 -8.78 18.68
CA ARG A 73 -9.20 -8.72 19.92
C ARG A 73 -10.37 -9.69 19.91
N ARG A 74 -11.05 -9.81 18.76
CA ARG A 74 -12.17 -10.74 18.60
C ARG A 74 -11.71 -12.18 18.75
N VAL A 75 -10.62 -12.54 18.10
CA VAL A 75 -9.98 -13.87 18.22
C VAL A 75 -9.49 -14.14 19.63
N ALA A 76 -8.92 -13.13 20.31
CA ALA A 76 -8.47 -13.26 21.70
C ALA A 76 -9.62 -13.57 22.68
N GLY A 77 -10.86 -13.16 22.35
CA GLY A 77 -12.06 -13.50 23.10
C GLY A 77 -12.63 -14.89 22.80
N TRP A 78 -12.11 -15.62 21.81
CA TRP A 78 -12.60 -16.96 21.47
C TRP A 78 -12.08 -18.05 22.40
N PRO A 79 -12.85 -19.13 22.62
CA PRO A 79 -12.32 -20.32 23.29
C PRO A 79 -11.12 -20.90 22.55
N ARG A 80 -10.09 -21.35 23.28
CA ARG A 80 -8.90 -21.98 22.68
C ARG A 80 -9.24 -23.15 21.76
N SER A 81 -10.25 -23.94 22.11
CA SER A 81 -10.74 -25.05 21.28
C SER A 81 -11.24 -24.61 19.91
N ARG A 82 -11.80 -23.40 19.78
CA ARG A 82 -12.24 -22.83 18.51
C ARG A 82 -11.03 -22.43 17.65
N THR A 83 -10.06 -21.72 18.23
CA THR A 83 -8.86 -21.30 17.50
C THR A 83 -7.99 -22.50 17.08
N GLU A 84 -7.88 -23.51 17.94
CA GLU A 84 -7.13 -24.74 17.62
C GLU A 84 -7.81 -25.56 16.53
N ARG A 85 -9.15 -25.64 16.54
CA ARG A 85 -9.92 -26.28 15.47
C ARG A 85 -9.74 -25.57 14.13
N ALA A 86 -9.85 -24.24 14.11
CA ALA A 86 -9.64 -23.44 12.90
C ALA A 86 -8.22 -23.62 12.32
N LEU A 87 -7.19 -23.64 13.17
CA LEU A 87 -5.82 -23.94 12.76
C LEU A 87 -5.65 -25.37 12.23
N ALA A 88 -6.33 -26.35 12.85
CA ALA A 88 -6.27 -27.74 12.41
C ALA A 88 -6.93 -27.94 11.04
N GLU A 89 -8.09 -27.31 10.81
CA GLU A 89 -8.82 -27.30 9.54
C GLU A 89 -7.99 -26.63 8.44
N ALA A 90 -7.41 -25.45 8.71
CA ALA A 90 -6.54 -24.76 7.76
C ALA A 90 -5.29 -25.59 7.40
N ARG A 91 -4.67 -26.27 8.38
CA ARG A 91 -3.55 -27.19 8.10
C ARG A 91 -3.99 -28.42 7.29
N ALA A 92 -5.20 -28.92 7.51
CA ALA A 92 -5.74 -30.02 6.72
C ALA A 92 -5.97 -29.61 5.27
N TYR A 93 -6.52 -28.41 5.05
CA TYR A 93 -6.65 -27.79 3.73
C TYR A 93 -5.27 -27.67 3.05
N ASN A 94 -4.27 -27.10 3.73
CA ASN A 94 -2.91 -26.95 3.19
C ASN A 94 -2.28 -28.29 2.77
N ARG A 95 -2.49 -29.37 3.55
CA ARG A 95 -2.00 -30.70 3.19
C ARG A 95 -2.63 -31.23 1.90
N ARG A 96 -3.93 -31.02 1.70
CA ARG A 96 -4.63 -31.41 0.45
C ARG A 96 -4.16 -30.58 -0.73
N LEU A 97 -3.98 -29.28 -0.52
CA LEU A 97 -3.48 -28.35 -1.54
C LEU A 97 -2.05 -28.70 -1.99
N ALA A 98 -1.16 -29.03 -1.06
CA ALA A 98 0.20 -29.47 -1.39
C ALA A 98 0.18 -30.80 -2.19
N ALA A 99 -0.72 -31.73 -1.83
CA ALA A 99 -0.88 -33.00 -2.55
C ALA A 99 -1.45 -32.84 -3.97
N SER A 100 -2.30 -31.83 -4.20
CA SER A 100 -2.88 -31.54 -5.52
C SER A 100 -1.91 -30.80 -6.46
N LYS A 101 -0.68 -30.50 -6.02
CA LYS A 101 0.37 -29.76 -6.75
C LYS A 101 -0.02 -28.34 -7.18
N GLN A 102 -1.09 -27.77 -6.60
CA GLN A 102 -1.56 -26.41 -6.91
C GLN A 102 -1.81 -26.21 -8.41
N SER A 103 -2.74 -26.97 -9.00
CA SER A 103 -3.06 -26.87 -10.43
C SER A 103 -3.46 -25.46 -10.86
N MET A 104 -4.04 -24.66 -9.96
CA MET A 104 -4.44 -23.26 -10.17
C MET A 104 -3.85 -22.36 -9.08
N LEU A 105 -3.46 -21.14 -9.47
CA LEU A 105 -3.00 -20.07 -8.58
C LEU A 105 -3.65 -18.75 -9.01
N GLY A 106 -4.33 -18.07 -8.10
CA GLY A 106 -5.02 -16.79 -8.35
C GLY A 106 -6.51 -16.92 -8.66
N GLU A 107 -7.11 -15.77 -9.00
CA GLU A 107 -8.56 -15.59 -9.12
C GLU A 107 -9.15 -15.88 -10.51
N ALA A 108 -8.31 -15.96 -11.54
CA ALA A 108 -8.73 -16.14 -12.92
C ALA A 108 -8.73 -17.62 -13.32
N GLU A 109 -9.72 -18.01 -14.12
CA GLU A 109 -9.78 -19.32 -14.77
C GLU A 109 -8.71 -19.44 -15.88
N ASP A 110 -8.25 -18.29 -16.41
CA ASP A 110 -7.08 -18.12 -17.27
C ASP A 110 -6.10 -17.12 -16.60
N PRO A 111 -4.90 -17.55 -16.15
CA PRO A 111 -3.94 -16.68 -15.48
C PRO A 111 -3.33 -15.56 -16.35
N PHE A 112 -3.66 -15.48 -17.66
CA PHE A 112 -3.05 -14.53 -18.61
C PHE A 112 -4.01 -13.71 -19.47
N SER A 113 -5.32 -13.71 -19.19
CA SER A 113 -6.25 -12.90 -19.99
C SER A 113 -6.13 -11.39 -19.79
N ASP A 114 -5.48 -10.95 -18.70
CA ASP A 114 -5.27 -9.53 -18.42
C ASP A 114 -3.77 -9.21 -18.33
N ALA A 115 -3.28 -8.48 -19.34
CA ALA A 115 -1.89 -8.04 -19.50
C ALA A 115 -1.38 -7.06 -18.41
N SER A 116 -2.14 -6.89 -17.32
CA SER A 116 -1.94 -5.84 -16.31
C SER A 116 -1.54 -6.37 -14.94
N GLY A 117 -1.43 -7.70 -14.76
CA GLY A 117 -1.03 -8.30 -13.47
C GLY A 117 -1.95 -8.00 -12.28
N GLY A 118 -3.14 -7.46 -12.52
CA GLY A 118 -4.16 -7.17 -11.52
C GLY A 118 -5.42 -8.00 -11.75
N SER A 119 -6.09 -8.42 -10.67
CA SER A 119 -7.39 -9.09 -10.77
C SER A 119 -8.49 -8.06 -11.04
N HIS A 120 -8.91 -7.90 -12.29
CA HIS A 120 -10.13 -7.16 -12.65
C HIS A 120 -11.41 -8.00 -12.51
N ALA A 121 -11.31 -9.17 -11.90
CA ALA A 121 -12.46 -10.01 -11.63
C ALA A 121 -13.48 -9.22 -10.79
N SER A 122 -14.65 -8.97 -11.38
CA SER A 122 -15.82 -8.53 -10.62
C SER A 122 -16.01 -9.51 -9.47
N GLY A 123 -16.08 -9.02 -8.24
CA GLY A 123 -16.00 -9.84 -7.02
C GLY A 123 -17.08 -10.93 -6.86
N LYS A 124 -17.96 -11.12 -7.84
CA LYS A 124 -18.97 -12.20 -7.87
C LYS A 124 -18.56 -13.41 -8.71
N ASP A 125 -17.57 -13.29 -9.60
CA ASP A 125 -17.22 -14.35 -10.56
C ASP A 125 -15.86 -15.02 -10.31
N SER A 126 -15.06 -14.50 -9.37
CA SER A 126 -13.73 -15.00 -9.06
C SER A 126 -13.75 -16.39 -8.43
N LEU A 127 -12.74 -17.23 -8.74
CA LEU A 127 -12.66 -18.62 -8.25
C LEU A 127 -12.68 -18.72 -6.73
N SER A 128 -12.00 -17.81 -6.01
CA SER A 128 -11.96 -17.84 -4.55
C SER A 128 -13.33 -17.65 -3.90
N GLN A 129 -14.18 -16.81 -4.49
CA GLN A 129 -15.52 -16.48 -3.96
C GLN A 129 -16.51 -17.64 -4.16
N LYS A 130 -16.25 -18.50 -5.15
CA LYS A 130 -17.04 -19.71 -5.41
C LYS A 130 -16.64 -20.88 -4.50
N ASP A 131 -15.43 -20.86 -3.94
CA ASP A 131 -14.96 -21.88 -3.00
C ASP A 131 -15.42 -21.56 -1.55
N GLY A 132 -16.58 -22.13 -1.19
CA GLY A 132 -17.15 -21.96 0.15
C GLY A 132 -16.31 -22.58 1.28
N GLU A 133 -15.50 -23.61 1.01
CA GLU A 133 -14.59 -24.14 2.03
C GLU A 133 -13.49 -23.10 2.30
N TYR A 134 -12.83 -22.61 1.26
CA TYR A 134 -11.79 -21.59 1.36
C TYR A 134 -12.28 -20.34 2.09
N GLN A 135 -13.44 -19.80 1.72
CA GLN A 135 -14.02 -18.59 2.34
C GLN A 135 -14.36 -18.80 3.83
N SER A 136 -14.69 -20.03 4.24
CA SER A 136 -15.01 -20.34 5.64
C SER A 136 -13.76 -20.48 6.54
N LEU A 137 -12.60 -20.79 5.96
CA LEU A 137 -11.39 -21.07 6.70
C LEU A 137 -10.75 -19.79 7.22
N LEU A 138 -10.41 -19.79 8.50
CA LEU A 138 -9.76 -18.67 9.20
C LEU A 138 -10.58 -17.36 9.22
N ASP A 139 -11.86 -17.38 8.87
CA ASP A 139 -12.70 -16.19 8.94
C ASP A 139 -12.89 -15.72 10.39
N THR A 140 -12.30 -14.57 10.71
CA THR A 140 -12.49 -13.90 12.01
C THR A 140 -13.78 -13.08 12.05
N GLY A 141 -14.55 -13.02 10.96
CA GLY A 141 -15.67 -12.12 10.71
C GLY A 141 -15.22 -10.89 9.92
N ASP A 142 -16.15 -10.30 9.17
CA ASP A 142 -15.91 -9.17 8.25
C ASP A 142 -14.90 -9.48 7.12
N GLY A 143 -14.64 -10.77 6.85
CA GLY A 143 -13.76 -11.25 5.79
C GLY A 143 -12.27 -11.30 6.12
N VAL A 144 -11.87 -10.99 7.36
CA VAL A 144 -10.45 -10.96 7.77
C VAL A 144 -9.98 -12.35 8.21
N MET A 145 -8.93 -12.86 7.58
CA MET A 145 -8.24 -14.11 7.92
C MET A 145 -7.25 -13.96 9.08
N GLY A 146 -6.57 -12.82 9.12
CA GLY A 146 -5.45 -12.56 10.00
C GLY A 146 -4.81 -11.21 9.71
N THR A 147 -3.57 -11.03 10.13
CA THR A 147 -2.83 -9.78 9.96
C THR A 147 -1.39 -10.04 9.53
N VAL A 148 -0.89 -9.21 8.61
CA VAL A 148 0.54 -9.15 8.26
C VAL A 148 1.15 -7.89 8.85
N ARG A 149 2.27 -8.04 9.56
CA ARG A 149 3.00 -6.94 10.20
C ARG A 149 4.46 -6.94 9.75
N ILE A 150 4.92 -5.80 9.24
CA ILE A 150 6.28 -5.59 8.74
C ILE A 150 6.86 -4.36 9.47
N PRO A 151 7.53 -4.55 10.63
CA PRO A 151 7.92 -3.44 11.50
C PRO A 151 8.84 -2.42 10.83
N LYS A 152 9.78 -2.90 10.00
CA LYS A 152 10.79 -2.07 9.34
C LYS A 152 10.19 -0.92 8.52
N ILE A 153 9.06 -1.17 7.88
CA ILE A 153 8.38 -0.22 7.00
C ILE A 153 7.05 0.26 7.58
N SER A 154 6.80 -0.01 8.87
CA SER A 154 5.60 0.38 9.62
C SER A 154 4.29 -0.09 8.98
N VAL A 155 4.28 -1.30 8.42
CA VAL A 155 3.09 -1.90 7.81
C VAL A 155 2.40 -2.82 8.82
N LYS A 156 1.09 -2.62 9.01
CA LYS A 156 0.18 -3.54 9.70
C LYS A 156 -1.11 -3.58 8.89
N LEU A 157 -1.39 -4.69 8.19
CA LEU A 157 -2.55 -4.83 7.30
C LEU A 157 -3.37 -6.06 7.67
N PRO A 158 -4.72 -5.97 7.61
CA PRO A 158 -5.57 -7.15 7.62
C PRO A 158 -5.31 -7.98 6.36
N ILE A 159 -5.37 -9.29 6.51
CA ILE A 159 -5.32 -10.26 5.42
C ILE A 159 -6.75 -10.71 5.14
N TYR A 160 -7.21 -10.58 3.90
CA TYR A 160 -8.52 -11.02 3.44
C TYR A 160 -8.40 -12.23 2.50
N HIS A 161 -9.51 -12.95 2.32
CA HIS A 161 -9.61 -14.00 1.33
C HIS A 161 -9.58 -13.43 -0.10
N GLY A 162 -8.79 -14.07 -0.95
CA GLY A 162 -8.67 -13.75 -2.37
C GLY A 162 -7.92 -12.46 -2.66
N THR A 163 -7.91 -12.07 -3.93
CA THR A 163 -7.16 -10.91 -4.42
C THR A 163 -7.97 -10.01 -5.36
N SER A 164 -9.28 -9.90 -5.16
CA SER A 164 -10.12 -8.97 -5.93
C SER A 164 -9.73 -7.51 -5.68
N GLU A 165 -10.11 -6.62 -6.59
CA GLU A 165 -9.85 -5.17 -6.45
C GLU A 165 -10.38 -4.60 -5.12
N SER A 166 -11.59 -5.00 -4.70
CA SER A 166 -12.17 -4.54 -3.43
C SER A 166 -11.39 -5.04 -2.21
N VAL A 167 -10.82 -6.24 -2.28
CA VAL A 167 -9.96 -6.80 -1.24
C VAL A 167 -8.64 -6.02 -1.16
N LEU A 168 -7.98 -5.82 -2.30
CA LEU A 168 -6.67 -5.14 -2.34
C LEU A 168 -6.76 -3.64 -2.02
N ALA A 169 -7.92 -3.02 -2.24
CA ALA A 169 -8.21 -1.67 -1.77
C ALA A 169 -8.36 -1.59 -0.22
N SER A 170 -8.73 -2.70 0.43
CA SER A 170 -9.05 -2.75 1.87
C SER A 170 -7.89 -3.28 2.73
N GLY A 171 -6.91 -3.98 2.16
CA GLY A 171 -5.78 -4.56 2.88
C GLY A 171 -4.94 -5.49 2.03
N ALA A 172 -4.31 -6.49 2.67
CA ALA A 172 -3.59 -7.54 1.97
C ALA A 172 -4.58 -8.64 1.54
N GLY A 173 -4.43 -9.15 0.32
CA GLY A 173 -5.19 -10.30 -0.19
C GLY A 173 -4.39 -11.59 -0.09
N HIS A 174 -5.01 -12.70 0.29
CA HIS A 174 -4.40 -14.02 0.18
C HIS A 174 -4.59 -14.57 -1.23
N LEU A 175 -3.50 -14.92 -1.92
CA LEU A 175 -3.57 -15.50 -3.26
C LEU A 175 -4.22 -16.90 -3.22
N TYR A 176 -5.42 -17.03 -3.77
CA TYR A 176 -6.12 -18.31 -3.86
C TYR A 176 -5.28 -19.37 -4.57
N GLY A 177 -5.37 -20.63 -4.12
CA GLY A 177 -4.51 -21.73 -4.57
C GLY A 177 -3.12 -21.78 -3.90
N THR A 178 -2.78 -20.82 -3.04
CA THR A 178 -1.61 -20.89 -2.15
C THR A 178 -2.00 -21.37 -0.75
N SER A 179 -1.01 -21.78 0.05
CA SER A 179 -1.27 -22.31 1.39
C SER A 179 -1.84 -21.21 2.28
N LEU A 180 -2.86 -21.53 3.09
CA LEU A 180 -3.34 -20.64 4.13
C LEU A 180 -2.21 -20.28 5.10
N PRO A 181 -2.18 -19.04 5.63
CA PRO A 181 -1.02 -18.48 6.31
C PRO A 181 -0.91 -18.94 7.78
N VAL A 182 -0.92 -20.26 8.01
CA VAL A 182 -0.87 -20.92 9.33
C VAL A 182 0.45 -21.69 9.58
N GLY A 183 1.38 -21.58 8.62
CA GLY A 183 2.68 -22.25 8.62
C GLY A 183 2.61 -23.77 8.53
N GLY A 184 3.76 -24.41 8.73
CA GLY A 184 3.95 -25.85 8.68
C GLY A 184 4.89 -26.31 7.56
N ALA A 185 5.39 -27.53 7.67
CA ALA A 185 6.24 -28.09 6.62
C ALA A 185 5.46 -28.28 5.31
N SER A 186 6.11 -27.99 4.19
CA SER A 186 5.51 -28.03 2.85
C SER A 186 4.32 -27.07 2.71
N THR A 187 4.45 -25.85 3.22
CA THR A 187 3.49 -24.77 2.99
C THR A 187 4.15 -23.57 2.35
N HIS A 188 3.41 -22.91 1.46
CA HIS A 188 3.82 -21.63 0.88
C HIS A 188 2.59 -20.74 0.72
N ALA A 189 2.45 -19.75 1.59
CA ALA A 189 1.40 -18.73 1.49
C ALA A 189 1.87 -17.54 0.67
N VAL A 190 0.98 -16.93 -0.10
CA VAL A 190 1.30 -15.68 -0.83
C VAL A 190 0.31 -14.62 -0.44
N LEU A 191 0.83 -13.50 0.07
CA LEU A 191 0.04 -12.33 0.44
C LEU A 191 0.34 -11.21 -0.54
N THR A 192 -0.70 -10.67 -1.14
CA THR A 192 -0.61 -9.64 -2.17
C THR A 192 -1.10 -8.30 -1.62
N GLY A 193 -0.52 -7.22 -2.10
CA GLY A 193 -0.96 -5.87 -1.75
C GLY A 193 -0.58 -4.87 -2.83
N HIS A 194 -1.35 -3.80 -2.96
CA HIS A 194 -1.06 -2.76 -3.94
C HIS A 194 0.27 -2.04 -3.68
N ARG A 195 0.85 -1.52 -4.76
CA ARG A 195 1.99 -0.60 -4.74
C ARG A 195 1.57 0.74 -5.36
N GLY A 196 1.82 1.83 -4.65
CA GLY A 196 1.68 3.19 -5.20
C GLY A 196 0.25 3.74 -5.25
N LEU A 197 -0.64 3.33 -4.35
CA LEU A 197 -1.91 4.03 -4.19
C LEU A 197 -1.70 5.40 -3.54
N VAL A 198 -2.37 6.42 -4.07
CA VAL A 198 -2.33 7.78 -3.51
C VAL A 198 -2.93 7.81 -2.09
N GLU A 199 -3.98 7.02 -1.86
CA GLU A 199 -4.78 7.05 -0.65
C GLU A 199 -4.28 6.09 0.44
N ALA A 200 -3.46 5.09 0.09
CA ALA A 200 -3.03 4.05 1.01
C ALA A 200 -1.60 3.55 0.72
N ALA A 201 -0.77 3.43 1.76
CA ALA A 201 0.60 2.96 1.59
C ALA A 201 0.67 1.47 1.18
N MET A 202 -0.17 0.59 1.74
CA MET A 202 -0.18 -0.86 1.45
C MET A 202 1.24 -1.46 1.41
N PHE A 203 1.64 -2.11 0.31
CA PHE A 203 3.00 -2.65 0.11
C PHE A 203 3.89 -1.71 -0.72
N THR A 204 3.58 -0.42 -0.79
CA THR A 204 4.35 0.59 -1.54
C THR A 204 5.85 0.55 -1.25
N ARG A 205 6.21 0.36 0.03
CA ARG A 205 7.59 0.39 0.55
C ARG A 205 8.23 -1.00 0.66
N LEU A 206 7.65 -2.03 0.04
CA LEU A 206 8.17 -3.39 0.15
C LEU A 206 9.58 -3.54 -0.45
N ASP A 207 9.98 -2.66 -1.36
CA ASP A 207 11.33 -2.57 -1.91
C ASP A 207 12.40 -2.08 -0.93
N GLU A 208 12.00 -1.56 0.24
CA GLU A 208 12.94 -1.20 1.31
C GLU A 208 13.35 -2.41 2.17
N MET A 209 12.69 -3.55 1.98
CA MET A 209 13.04 -4.82 2.63
C MET A 209 14.33 -5.40 2.04
N ARG A 210 15.02 -6.19 2.84
CA ARG A 210 16.30 -6.84 2.54
C ARG A 210 16.31 -8.24 3.14
N THR A 211 17.15 -9.11 2.59
CA THR A 211 17.45 -10.41 3.21
C THR A 211 17.91 -10.20 4.66
N GLY A 212 17.37 -11.01 5.58
CA GLY A 212 17.59 -10.91 7.02
C GLY A 212 16.59 -10.02 7.78
N ASP A 213 15.73 -9.27 7.08
CA ASP A 213 14.63 -8.57 7.75
C ASP A 213 13.52 -9.54 8.14
N PHE A 214 12.69 -9.14 9.12
CA PHE A 214 11.59 -9.95 9.63
C PHE A 214 10.22 -9.33 9.33
N PHE A 215 9.24 -10.21 9.10
CA PHE A 215 7.83 -9.88 9.13
C PHE A 215 7.06 -10.97 9.90
N TYR A 216 5.82 -10.66 10.27
CA TYR A 216 5.02 -11.50 11.14
C TYR A 216 3.62 -11.68 10.58
N ILE A 217 3.11 -12.90 10.72
CA ILE A 217 1.71 -13.24 10.47
C ILE A 217 1.04 -13.51 11.81
N GLU A 218 -0.05 -12.81 12.07
CA GLU A 218 -0.89 -12.97 13.26
C GLU A 218 -2.22 -13.62 12.83
N VAL A 219 -2.45 -14.86 13.25
CA VAL A 219 -3.56 -15.70 12.78
C VAL A 219 -4.07 -16.59 13.91
N MET A 220 -5.39 -16.57 14.16
CA MET A 220 -6.03 -17.41 15.19
C MET A 220 -5.31 -17.40 16.56
N GLY A 221 -4.81 -16.25 17.00
CA GLY A 221 -4.10 -16.09 18.28
C GLY A 221 -2.67 -16.63 18.30
N LYS A 222 -2.10 -16.95 17.13
CA LYS A 222 -0.69 -17.31 16.94
C LYS A 222 0.03 -16.21 16.17
N THR A 223 1.30 -16.00 16.51
CA THR A 223 2.21 -15.13 15.76
C THR A 223 3.30 -16.00 15.15
N LEU A 224 3.44 -15.95 13.83
CA LEU A 224 4.44 -16.65 13.05
C LEU A 224 5.44 -15.62 12.53
N GLY A 225 6.71 -15.76 12.89
CA GLY A 225 7.78 -14.89 12.40
C GLY A 225 8.49 -15.51 11.20
N TYR A 226 8.70 -14.72 10.16
CA TYR A 226 9.42 -15.11 8.95
C TYR A 226 10.57 -14.16 8.71
N GLU A 227 11.71 -14.72 8.33
CA GLU A 227 12.89 -13.98 7.86
C GLU A 227 12.90 -13.94 6.35
N VAL A 228 13.18 -12.77 5.76
CA VAL A 228 13.34 -12.63 4.32
C VAL A 228 14.63 -13.34 3.91
N ASP A 229 14.52 -14.41 3.13
CA ASP A 229 15.68 -15.13 2.58
C ASP A 229 15.99 -14.72 1.14
N ARG A 230 14.99 -14.29 0.38
CA ARG A 230 15.10 -13.94 -1.04
C ARG A 230 14.16 -12.80 -1.43
N ILE A 231 14.62 -11.98 -2.37
CA ILE A 231 13.83 -10.95 -3.07
C ILE A 231 14.06 -11.14 -4.57
N GLU A 232 13.00 -11.22 -5.36
CA GLU A 232 13.06 -11.48 -6.80
C GLU A 232 11.96 -10.69 -7.52
N VAL A 233 12.26 -10.18 -8.71
CA VAL A 233 11.27 -9.62 -9.63
C VAL A 233 10.90 -10.72 -10.62
N ILE A 234 9.61 -11.03 -10.70
CA ILE A 234 9.07 -12.05 -11.61
C ILE A 234 8.11 -11.41 -12.60
N LEU A 235 8.01 -11.99 -13.80
CA LEU A 235 6.91 -11.67 -14.70
C LEU A 235 5.60 -12.20 -14.11
N PRO A 236 4.44 -11.55 -14.39
CA PRO A 236 3.13 -12.05 -13.96
C PRO A 236 2.87 -13.52 -14.35
N SER A 237 3.48 -13.97 -15.46
CA SER A 237 3.37 -15.34 -15.95
C SER A 237 4.23 -16.39 -15.27
N ASN A 238 5.17 -15.98 -14.43
CA ASN A 238 6.04 -16.91 -13.75
C ASN A 238 5.57 -17.20 -12.32
N THR A 239 4.59 -18.11 -12.19
CA THR A 239 4.09 -18.54 -10.88
C THR A 239 4.91 -19.66 -10.23
N SER A 240 5.98 -20.14 -10.88
CA SER A 240 6.80 -21.26 -10.37
C SER A 240 7.39 -20.99 -8.99
N ARG A 241 7.73 -19.73 -8.70
CA ARG A 241 8.29 -19.28 -7.42
C ARG A 241 7.27 -19.22 -6.29
N LEU A 242 5.98 -19.23 -6.60
CA LEU A 242 4.88 -19.12 -5.64
C LEU A 242 4.36 -20.49 -5.16
N ARG A 243 4.94 -21.57 -5.68
CA ARG A 243 4.53 -22.95 -5.38
C ARG A 243 5.16 -23.45 -4.08
N VAL A 244 4.51 -24.42 -3.47
CA VAL A 244 5.00 -25.13 -2.29
C VAL A 244 6.34 -25.80 -2.60
N VAL A 245 7.30 -25.58 -1.72
CA VAL A 245 8.58 -26.31 -1.71
C VAL A 245 8.51 -27.38 -0.64
N LYS A 246 8.79 -28.63 -1.01
CA LYS A 246 8.68 -29.77 -0.10
C LYS A 246 9.62 -29.60 1.09
N GLY A 247 9.07 -29.73 2.29
CA GLY A 247 9.81 -29.64 3.55
C GLY A 247 9.98 -28.22 4.10
N GLU A 248 9.62 -27.20 3.34
CA GLU A 248 9.83 -25.79 3.73
C GLU A 248 8.52 -25.14 4.18
N ASP A 249 8.63 -24.14 5.04
CA ASP A 249 7.54 -23.26 5.47
C ASP A 249 7.83 -21.84 4.98
N ARG A 250 7.08 -21.37 3.98
CA ARG A 250 7.34 -20.11 3.29
C ARG A 250 6.13 -19.19 3.27
N VAL A 251 6.42 -17.90 3.29
CA VAL A 251 5.46 -16.85 2.93
C VAL A 251 6.13 -15.89 1.95
N THR A 252 5.47 -15.61 0.83
CA THR A 252 5.87 -14.53 -0.08
C THR A 252 4.95 -13.33 0.10
N LEU A 253 5.53 -12.16 0.29
CA LEU A 253 4.85 -10.88 0.16
C LEU A 253 5.02 -10.40 -1.27
N MET A 254 3.91 -10.19 -1.99
CA MET A 254 3.91 -9.89 -3.42
C MET A 254 3.25 -8.53 -3.69
N THR A 255 3.86 -7.76 -4.57
CA THR A 255 3.32 -6.48 -5.04
C THR A 255 3.80 -6.20 -6.47
N CYS A 256 3.17 -5.26 -7.17
CA CYS A 256 3.56 -4.89 -8.53
C CYS A 256 4.85 -4.03 -8.54
N THR A 257 5.62 -4.09 -9.62
CA THR A 257 6.87 -3.32 -9.80
C THR A 257 7.14 -3.19 -11.31
N PRO A 258 7.91 -2.20 -11.81
CA PRO A 258 8.42 -1.00 -11.13
C PRO A 258 7.32 -0.03 -10.71
N TYR A 259 7.60 0.81 -9.71
CA TYR A 259 6.66 1.81 -9.19
C TYR A 259 6.11 2.70 -10.31
N GLY A 260 4.78 2.80 -10.42
CA GLY A 260 4.10 3.62 -11.43
C GLY A 260 4.06 3.03 -12.84
N VAL A 261 4.64 1.85 -13.07
CA VAL A 261 4.64 1.14 -14.36
C VAL A 261 3.91 -0.20 -14.25
N ASN A 262 4.22 -1.00 -13.22
CA ASN A 262 3.55 -2.26 -12.89
C ASN A 262 3.48 -3.28 -14.05
N THR A 263 4.59 -3.46 -14.78
CA THR A 263 4.76 -4.42 -15.90
C THR A 263 5.43 -5.72 -15.47
#